data_AF-A0A976BF51-F1
#
_entry.id   AF-A0A976BF51-F1
#
_cell.length_a   1.000
_cell.length_b   1.000
_cell.length_c   1.000
_cell.angle_alpha   90.00
_cell.angle_beta   90.00
_cell.angle_gamma   90.00
#
_symmetry.space_group_name_H-M   'P 1'
#
loop_
_entity.id
_entity.type
_entity.pdbx_description
1 polymer ?
#
loop_
_entity_poly.entity_id
_entity_poly.type
_entity_poly.pdbx_seq_one_letter_code
_entity_poly.pdbx_strand_id
1 'polypeptide(L)'
;MVSRDDCAPMQAPWGFAGPQLCHQARTTPHASHQYPVRSRSRLSPEFQPVVVNPAVKTLADRIEALLPQTQCTKCGFNGCRPYAEAMAAGEAACNRCPPGGAEGVRRLAGVLGAEPLPLDPERGTEQPRAVALIDENLCIGCTLCIQACPVDAIAGAAKQMHTVIPELCTGCDLCVAPCPVDCIAMIPVTGERTGWEAWSQAQADAAHERYLARQARLVREREENDARLAAKAAAKLAAVQAEAPQDDAERAAQERKRAIIQAAIERARQKQQAAQPRNTENVSPAVQAQIDAAEARRARAGLTEPAAGPGAKPDPEQQQ
;
A
#
# COMPACT_ATOMS: atom_id res chain seq x y z
N MET A 1 -35.10 -9.64 -52.50
CA MET A 1 -34.19 -8.79 -53.30
C MET A 1 -33.27 -8.11 -52.29
N VAL A 2 -32.28 -8.79 -51.68
CA VAL A 2 -30.93 -9.18 -52.16
C VAL A 2 -30.10 -8.01 -52.72
N SER A 3 -29.14 -7.55 -51.92
CA SER A 3 -27.70 -7.31 -52.19
C SER A 3 -27.19 -6.37 -51.08
N ARG A 4 -26.33 -6.73 -50.12
CA ARG A 4 -25.02 -7.42 -50.08
C ARG A 4 -23.92 -6.69 -50.86
N ASP A 5 -22.86 -6.39 -50.09
CA ASP A 5 -21.46 -6.17 -50.47
C ASP A 5 -21.18 -4.83 -51.20
N ASP A 6 -20.27 -3.95 -50.73
CA ASP A 6 -18.83 -4.18 -50.84
C ASP A 6 -18.00 -3.62 -49.68
N CYS A 7 -17.16 -4.52 -49.18
CA CYS A 7 -16.02 -4.32 -48.32
C CYS A 7 -14.79 -4.17 -49.24
N ALA A 8 -14.04 -3.07 -49.14
CA ALA A 8 -12.79 -2.87 -49.89
C ALA A 8 -11.59 -2.83 -48.93
N PRO A 9 -10.64 -3.79 -49.02
CA PRO A 9 -9.35 -3.70 -48.35
C PRO A 9 -8.23 -3.25 -49.32
N MET A 10 -7.47 -2.22 -48.94
CA MET A 10 -6.16 -1.90 -49.52
C MET A 10 -5.11 -2.06 -48.40
N GLN A 11 -4.46 -3.21 -48.31
CA GLN A 11 -3.18 -3.55 -48.96
C GLN A 11 -2.00 -2.66 -48.54
N ALA A 12 -1.28 -3.14 -47.52
CA ALA A 12 0.10 -2.80 -47.25
C ALA A 12 1.02 -3.69 -48.11
N PRO A 13 2.01 -3.14 -48.84
CA PRO A 13 3.24 -3.86 -49.13
C PRO A 13 4.09 -3.76 -47.84
N TRP A 14 5.00 -4.65 -47.45
CA TRP A 14 6.20 -5.13 -48.13
C TRP A 14 6.58 -6.44 -47.42
N GLY A 15 6.66 -7.53 -48.18
CA GLY A 15 7.17 -8.80 -47.69
C GLY A 15 8.70 -8.79 -47.61
N PHE A 16 9.24 -9.40 -46.55
CA PHE A 16 10.58 -9.96 -46.57
C PHE A 16 10.56 -11.35 -45.92
N ALA A 17 11.01 -12.31 -46.72
CA ALA A 17 11.16 -13.71 -46.40
C ALA A 17 12.27 -13.96 -45.36
N GLY A 18 12.13 -15.03 -44.59
CA GLY A 18 13.09 -15.47 -43.59
C GLY A 18 14.45 -15.93 -44.14
N PRO A 19 15.31 -16.44 -43.25
CA PRO A 19 15.42 -17.90 -43.25
C PRO A 19 15.46 -18.52 -41.84
N GLN A 20 14.88 -19.73 -41.79
CA GLN A 20 15.04 -20.73 -40.74
C GLN A 20 16.51 -21.10 -40.57
N LEU A 21 17.00 -21.10 -39.33
CA LEU A 21 18.22 -21.79 -38.95
C LEU A 21 18.01 -22.62 -37.68
N CYS A 22 18.08 -23.93 -37.92
CA CYS A 22 18.47 -25.06 -37.08
C CYS A 22 18.54 -24.89 -35.55
N HIS A 23 17.76 -25.75 -34.90
CA HIS A 23 18.09 -26.48 -33.67
C HIS A 23 19.59 -26.66 -33.44
N GLN A 24 20.04 -26.29 -32.25
CA GLN A 24 20.99 -27.08 -31.47
C GLN A 24 20.88 -26.69 -29.99
N ALA A 25 20.12 -27.51 -29.25
CA ALA A 25 20.14 -27.53 -27.80
C ALA A 25 21.52 -28.02 -27.35
N ARG A 26 22.33 -27.12 -26.78
CA ARG A 26 23.56 -27.50 -26.06
C ARG A 26 23.22 -27.66 -24.59
N THR A 27 22.98 -28.91 -24.20
CA THR A 27 23.00 -29.36 -22.81
C THR A 27 24.45 -29.38 -22.33
N THR A 28 24.85 -28.37 -21.55
CA THR A 28 26.11 -28.42 -20.78
C THR A 28 25.81 -28.93 -19.37
N PRO A 29 26.50 -29.99 -18.88
CA PRO A 29 26.32 -30.48 -17.53
C PRO A 29 27.02 -29.54 -16.56
N HIS A 30 26.27 -28.87 -15.68
CA HIS A 30 26.86 -28.14 -14.55
C HIS A 30 27.33 -29.15 -13.51
N ALA A 31 28.66 -29.30 -13.41
CA ALA A 31 29.33 -30.06 -12.37
C ALA A 31 28.97 -29.51 -10.98
N SER A 32 28.41 -30.38 -10.16
CA SER A 32 28.10 -30.17 -8.75
C SER A 32 29.38 -30.04 -7.93
N HIS A 33 29.81 -28.81 -7.65
CA HIS A 33 30.82 -28.53 -6.64
C HIS A 33 30.19 -28.63 -5.24
N GLN A 34 30.40 -29.77 -4.60
CA GLN A 34 30.18 -29.97 -3.17
C GLN A 34 31.20 -29.12 -2.39
N TYR A 35 30.73 -28.13 -1.65
CA TYR A 35 31.52 -27.43 -0.63
C TYR A 35 31.20 -28.02 0.74
N PRO A 36 32.20 -28.36 1.57
CA PRO A 36 31.97 -28.94 2.88
C PRO A 36 31.40 -27.89 3.85
N VAL A 37 30.26 -28.23 4.43
CA VAL A 37 29.57 -27.45 5.48
C VAL A 37 30.40 -27.54 6.76
N ARG A 38 31.03 -26.43 7.17
CA ARG A 38 31.62 -26.30 8.51
C ARG A 38 30.57 -25.77 9.47
N SER A 39 30.12 -26.66 10.36
CA SER A 39 29.31 -26.35 11.53
C SER A 39 30.06 -25.37 12.44
N ARG A 40 29.41 -24.25 12.76
CA ARG A 40 29.69 -23.50 13.98
C ARG A 40 28.37 -23.25 14.69
N SER A 41 28.11 -24.15 15.64
CA SER A 41 27.24 -23.90 16.77
C SER A 41 27.77 -22.69 17.54
N ARG A 42 26.95 -21.64 17.61
CA ARG A 42 26.90 -20.73 18.74
C ARG A 42 25.45 -20.31 18.89
N LEU A 43 24.78 -20.95 19.84
CA LEU A 43 23.46 -20.61 20.32
C LEU A 43 23.55 -19.22 20.97
N SER A 44 23.01 -18.23 20.28
CA SER A 44 22.52 -16.99 20.87
C SER A 44 20.99 -17.05 20.83
N PRO A 45 20.27 -16.55 21.84
CA PRO A 45 18.82 -16.62 21.86
C PRO A 45 18.30 -15.66 20.79
N GLU A 46 17.99 -16.21 19.63
CA GLU A 46 17.34 -15.49 18.54
C GLU A 46 15.94 -15.10 19.02
N PHE A 47 15.73 -13.79 19.12
CA PHE A 47 14.41 -13.19 19.16
C PHE A 47 13.67 -13.67 17.90
N GLN A 48 12.81 -14.67 18.05
CA GLN A 48 12.03 -15.16 16.93
C GLN A 48 10.93 -14.15 16.64
N PRO A 49 10.92 -13.49 15.46
CA PRO A 49 9.80 -12.65 15.09
C PRO A 49 8.55 -13.51 15.07
N VAL A 50 7.48 -13.04 15.71
CA VAL A 50 6.17 -13.69 15.65
C VAL A 50 5.73 -13.73 14.19
N VAL A 51 5.88 -14.88 13.56
CA VAL A 51 5.44 -15.12 12.19
C VAL A 51 3.93 -15.30 12.26
N VAL A 52 3.17 -14.24 12.04
CA VAL A 52 1.72 -14.32 11.86
C VAL A 52 1.46 -15.25 10.68
N ASN A 53 0.78 -16.37 10.94
CA ASN A 53 0.49 -17.39 9.94
C ASN A 53 -0.41 -16.79 8.84
N PRO A 54 0.04 -16.71 7.58
CA PRO A 54 -0.73 -16.08 6.49
C PRO A 54 -1.99 -16.86 6.06
N ALA A 55 -2.27 -18.00 6.68
CA ALA A 55 -3.37 -18.89 6.30
C ALA A 55 -4.73 -18.57 6.94
N VAL A 56 -4.81 -17.80 8.03
CA VAL A 56 -6.09 -17.50 8.71
C VAL A 56 -6.54 -16.07 8.38
N LYS A 57 -7.60 -15.93 7.59
CA LYS A 57 -8.23 -14.63 7.33
C LYS A 57 -8.83 -14.06 8.63
N THR A 58 -8.30 -12.93 9.08
CA THR A 58 -8.81 -12.19 10.23
C THR A 58 -10.23 -11.67 9.97
N LEU A 59 -10.94 -11.20 11.01
CA LEU A 59 -12.23 -10.55 10.83
C LEU A 59 -12.09 -9.29 9.93
N ALA A 60 -11.02 -8.51 10.12
CA ALA A 60 -10.72 -7.36 9.28
C ALA A 60 -10.52 -7.75 7.80
N ASP A 61 -9.86 -8.87 7.51
CA ASP A 61 -9.70 -9.36 6.13
C ASP A 61 -11.03 -9.73 5.48
N ARG A 62 -11.93 -10.36 6.23
CA ARG A 62 -13.27 -10.70 5.73
C ARG A 62 -14.11 -9.46 5.48
N ILE A 63 -14.03 -8.48 6.38
CA ILE A 63 -14.73 -7.20 6.26
C ILE A 63 -14.20 -6.40 5.07
N GLU A 64 -12.88 -6.30 4.93
CA GLU A 64 -12.27 -5.59 3.80
C GLU A 64 -12.70 -6.20 2.47
N ALA A 65 -12.73 -7.53 2.35
CA ALA A 65 -13.18 -8.20 1.12
C ALA A 65 -14.64 -7.88 0.73
N LEU A 66 -15.46 -7.43 1.69
CA LEU A 66 -16.85 -7.02 1.45
C LEU A 66 -17.00 -5.51 1.19
N LEU A 67 -15.93 -4.73 1.25
CA LEU A 67 -15.96 -3.32 0.88
C LEU A 67 -15.88 -3.17 -0.65
N PRO A 68 -16.39 -2.06 -1.22
CA PRO A 68 -16.33 -1.82 -2.67
C PRO A 68 -14.92 -1.47 -3.17
N GLN A 69 -13.93 -1.36 -2.29
CA GLN A 69 -12.51 -1.16 -2.63
C GLN A 69 -12.23 0.09 -3.47
N THR A 70 -13.07 1.13 -3.32
CA THR A 70 -12.87 2.40 -4.04
C THR A 70 -11.74 3.25 -3.46
N GLN A 71 -11.36 3.02 -2.20
CA GLN A 71 -10.39 3.82 -1.43
C GLN A 71 -10.74 5.32 -1.30
N CYS A 72 -12.02 5.69 -1.49
CA CYS A 72 -12.47 7.08 -1.57
C CYS A 72 -12.44 7.90 -0.26
N THR A 73 -12.17 7.27 0.89
CA THR A 73 -12.14 7.91 2.21
C THR A 73 -13.46 8.54 2.72
N LYS A 74 -14.58 8.42 1.99
CA LYS A 74 -15.89 8.99 2.36
C LYS A 74 -16.41 8.51 3.72
N CYS A 75 -16.00 7.31 4.14
CA CYS A 75 -16.32 6.79 5.47
C CYS A 75 -15.61 7.52 6.62
N GLY A 76 -14.63 8.39 6.33
CA GLY A 76 -13.81 9.10 7.33
C GLY A 76 -12.50 8.38 7.68
N PHE A 77 -12.15 7.30 6.98
CA PHE A 77 -10.90 6.56 7.14
C PHE A 77 -10.02 6.70 5.90
N ASN A 78 -8.70 6.60 6.08
CA ASN A 78 -7.72 6.69 4.99
C ASN A 78 -7.60 5.37 4.20
N GLY A 79 -8.72 4.87 3.68
CA GLY A 79 -8.80 3.64 2.88
C GLY A 79 -9.77 2.60 3.44
N CYS A 80 -9.92 1.49 2.70
CA CYS A 80 -10.78 0.38 3.07
C CYS A 80 -10.23 -0.42 4.25
N ARG A 81 -8.91 -0.68 4.30
CA ARG A 81 -8.25 -1.43 5.38
C ARG A 81 -8.49 -0.81 6.77
N PRO A 82 -8.21 0.49 7.01
CA PRO A 82 -8.39 1.06 8.35
C PRO A 82 -9.85 1.06 8.81
N TYR A 83 -10.80 1.22 7.87
CA TYR A 83 -12.22 1.12 8.19
C TYR A 83 -12.61 -0.32 8.57
N ALA A 84 -12.06 -1.32 7.86
CA ALA A 84 -12.27 -2.73 8.18
C ALA A 84 -11.70 -3.12 9.56
N GLU A 85 -10.51 -2.61 9.90
CA GLU A 85 -9.89 -2.81 11.20
C GLU A 85 -10.72 -2.16 12.33
N ALA A 86 -11.16 -0.92 12.13
CA ALA A 86 -12.01 -0.23 13.11
C ALA A 86 -13.35 -0.96 13.32
N MET A 87 -13.98 -1.49 12.27
CA MET A 87 -15.17 -2.33 12.41
C MET A 87 -14.87 -3.63 13.16
N ALA A 88 -13.77 -4.32 12.84
CA ALA A 88 -13.37 -5.54 13.52
C ALA A 88 -13.06 -5.31 15.01
N ALA A 89 -12.59 -4.12 15.37
CA ALA A 89 -12.34 -3.71 16.75
C ALA A 89 -13.60 -3.21 17.49
N GLY A 90 -14.73 -3.03 16.79
CA GLY A 90 -15.96 -2.45 17.35
C GLY A 90 -15.92 -0.93 17.53
N GLU A 91 -14.99 -0.25 16.87
CA GLU A 91 -14.74 1.20 16.96
C GLU A 91 -15.47 2.00 15.87
N ALA A 92 -16.02 1.33 14.86
CA ALA A 92 -16.78 1.95 13.78
C ALA A 92 -18.03 1.15 13.43
N ALA A 93 -19.13 1.86 13.15
CA ALA A 93 -20.36 1.27 12.62
C ALA A 93 -20.19 0.86 11.15
N CYS A 94 -20.89 -0.19 10.73
CA CYS A 94 -20.81 -0.76 9.38
C CYS A 94 -21.55 0.03 8.29
N ASN A 95 -22.31 1.05 8.67
CA ASN A 95 -23.18 1.84 7.78
C ASN A 95 -22.53 3.11 7.22
N ARG A 96 -21.20 3.24 7.27
CA ARG A 96 -20.48 4.47 6.90
C ARG A 96 -19.91 4.48 5.48
N CYS A 97 -20.25 3.52 4.61
CA CYS A 97 -19.66 3.41 3.27
C CYS A 97 -20.69 3.75 2.16
N PRO A 98 -20.77 5.01 1.70
CA PRO A 98 -21.72 5.40 0.65
C PRO A 98 -21.59 4.61 -0.66
N PRO A 99 -20.37 4.33 -1.19
CA PRO A 99 -20.25 3.52 -2.40
C PRO A 99 -20.68 2.07 -2.23
N GLY A 100 -20.70 1.56 -0.98
CA GLY A 100 -21.20 0.22 -0.69
C GLY A 100 -22.73 0.16 -0.68
N GLY A 101 -23.39 1.30 -0.47
CA GLY A 101 -24.85 1.40 -0.46
C GLY A 101 -25.53 0.55 0.61
N ALA A 102 -26.85 0.46 0.52
CA ALA A 102 -27.65 -0.35 1.46
C ALA A 102 -27.25 -1.83 1.45
N GLU A 103 -26.91 -2.37 0.27
CA GLU A 103 -26.46 -3.75 0.17
C GLU A 103 -25.11 -4.00 0.85
N GLY A 104 -24.15 -3.08 0.70
CA GLY A 104 -22.87 -3.16 1.40
C GLY A 104 -23.04 -3.18 2.91
N VAL A 105 -23.94 -2.34 3.44
CA VAL A 105 -24.24 -2.35 4.89
C VAL A 105 -24.80 -3.70 5.33
N ARG A 106 -25.73 -4.30 4.57
CA ARG A 106 -26.26 -5.65 4.87
C ARG A 106 -25.17 -6.72 4.87
N ARG A 107 -24.27 -6.71 3.88
CA ARG A 107 -23.15 -7.66 3.78
C ARG A 107 -22.21 -7.55 4.98
N LEU A 108 -21.86 -6.32 5.36
CA LEU A 108 -20.98 -6.05 6.50
C LEU A 108 -21.63 -6.43 7.83
N ALA A 109 -22.89 -6.06 8.03
CA ALA A 109 -23.67 -6.39 9.22
C ALA A 109 -23.77 -7.91 9.43
N GLY A 110 -23.97 -8.68 8.35
CA GLY A 110 -23.99 -10.15 8.38
C GLY A 110 -22.68 -10.77 8.89
N VAL A 111 -21.52 -10.24 8.49
CA VAL A 111 -20.22 -10.74 8.98
C VAL A 111 -19.93 -10.30 10.42
N LEU A 112 -20.45 -9.14 10.84
CA LEU A 112 -20.32 -8.63 12.20
C LEU A 112 -21.33 -9.23 13.18
N GLY A 113 -22.35 -9.94 12.70
CA GLY A 113 -23.45 -10.44 13.52
C GLY A 113 -24.33 -9.30 14.09
N ALA A 114 -24.44 -8.19 13.37
CA ALA A 114 -25.21 -7.02 13.75
C ALA A 114 -26.45 -6.85 12.86
N GLU A 115 -27.43 -6.09 13.34
CA GLU A 115 -28.58 -5.67 12.52
C GLU A 115 -28.14 -4.56 11.55
N PRO A 116 -28.51 -4.62 10.26
CA PRO A 116 -28.18 -3.57 9.30
C PRO A 116 -28.84 -2.25 9.66
N LEU A 117 -28.02 -1.20 9.77
CA LEU A 117 -28.48 0.18 9.94
C LEU A 117 -28.69 0.85 8.57
N PRO A 118 -29.52 1.91 8.49
CA PRO A 118 -29.53 2.79 7.32
C PRO A 118 -28.15 3.41 7.09
N LEU A 119 -27.79 3.70 5.83
CA LEU A 119 -26.55 4.39 5.49
C LEU A 119 -26.44 5.71 6.28
N ASP A 120 -25.28 5.96 6.89
CA ASP A 120 -24.99 7.16 7.66
C ASP A 120 -25.06 8.41 6.74
N PRO A 121 -26.06 9.29 6.91
CA PRO A 121 -26.24 10.45 6.04
C PRO A 121 -25.11 11.48 6.17
N GLU A 122 -24.35 11.48 7.28
CA GLU A 122 -23.19 12.37 7.44
C GLU A 122 -22.03 11.97 6.52
N ARG A 123 -22.00 10.73 6.04
CA ARG A 123 -20.98 10.23 5.11
C ARG A 123 -21.37 10.43 3.65
N GLY A 124 -22.62 10.84 3.40
CA GLY A 124 -23.19 11.05 2.08
C GLY A 124 -24.23 10.00 1.71
N THR A 125 -24.66 10.04 0.46
CA THR A 125 -25.72 9.19 -0.08
C THR A 125 -25.18 8.16 -1.06
N GLU A 126 -25.91 7.07 -1.22
CA GLU A 126 -25.69 6.13 -2.31
C GLU A 126 -26.03 6.80 -3.65
N GLN A 127 -25.10 6.74 -4.61
CA GLN A 127 -25.19 7.44 -5.89
C GLN A 127 -24.70 6.55 -7.03
N PRO A 128 -25.11 6.85 -8.29
CA PRO A 128 -24.54 6.21 -9.45
C PRO A 128 -23.02 6.36 -9.51
N ARG A 129 -22.35 5.35 -10.02
CA ARG A 129 -20.90 5.37 -10.14
C ARG A 129 -20.48 6.32 -11.25
N ALA A 130 -19.52 7.19 -10.93
CA ALA A 130 -18.88 8.08 -11.86
C ALA A 130 -17.43 7.66 -12.14
N VAL A 131 -16.91 8.05 -13.30
CA VAL A 131 -15.51 7.91 -13.71
C VAL A 131 -14.92 9.29 -13.91
N ALA A 132 -13.67 9.47 -13.51
CA ALA A 132 -12.96 10.72 -13.75
C ALA A 132 -12.68 10.90 -15.25
N LEU A 133 -12.88 12.11 -15.77
CA LEU A 133 -12.53 12.53 -17.12
C LEU A 133 -11.62 13.75 -17.00
N ILE A 134 -10.46 13.71 -17.66
CA ILE A 134 -9.52 14.83 -17.68
C ILE A 134 -9.72 15.59 -19.00
N ASP A 135 -9.94 16.91 -18.91
CA ASP A 135 -9.87 17.79 -20.08
C ASP A 135 -8.41 17.97 -20.50
N GLU A 136 -8.10 17.31 -21.59
CA GLU A 136 -6.82 17.28 -22.27
C GLU A 136 -6.32 18.68 -22.65
N ASN A 137 -7.21 19.59 -23.06
CA ASN A 137 -6.82 20.94 -23.49
C ASN A 137 -6.36 21.82 -22.33
N LEU A 138 -6.79 21.50 -21.11
CA LEU A 138 -6.46 22.25 -19.88
C LEU A 138 -5.33 21.59 -19.08
N CYS A 139 -5.05 20.31 -19.32
CA CYS A 139 -4.07 19.55 -18.56
C CYS A 139 -2.64 20.05 -18.77
N ILE A 140 -2.00 20.53 -17.70
CA ILE A 140 -0.60 21.01 -17.72
C ILE A 140 0.45 19.94 -17.43
N GLY A 141 0.05 18.67 -17.25
CA GLY A 141 1.00 17.60 -16.97
C GLY A 141 1.69 17.69 -15.60
N CYS A 142 1.01 18.18 -14.56
CA CYS A 142 1.59 18.40 -13.21
C CYS A 142 1.84 17.11 -12.39
N THR A 143 1.20 15.99 -12.75
CA THR A 143 1.28 14.65 -12.12
C THR A 143 0.63 14.49 -10.75
N LEU A 144 0.05 15.54 -10.16
CA LEU A 144 -0.61 15.45 -8.83
C LEU A 144 -1.77 14.45 -8.82
N CYS A 145 -2.55 14.37 -9.91
CA CYS A 145 -3.63 13.40 -10.06
C CYS A 145 -3.12 11.93 -10.07
N ILE A 146 -1.99 11.66 -10.73
CA ILE A 146 -1.35 10.32 -10.74
C ILE A 146 -0.95 9.92 -9.32
N GLN A 147 -0.42 10.86 -8.53
CA GLN A 147 -0.03 10.57 -7.15
C GLN A 147 -1.24 10.31 -6.25
N ALA A 148 -2.35 11.00 -6.49
CA ALA A 148 -3.59 10.83 -5.75
C ALA A 148 -4.38 9.55 -6.13
N CYS A 149 -4.20 9.02 -7.34
CA CYS A 149 -4.95 7.86 -7.81
C CYS A 149 -4.54 6.59 -7.04
N PRO A 150 -5.44 5.96 -6.26
CA PRO A 150 -5.09 4.80 -5.44
C PRO A 150 -4.89 3.50 -6.23
N VAL A 151 -5.37 3.45 -7.48
CA VAL A 151 -5.40 2.23 -8.31
C VAL A 151 -4.65 2.38 -9.64
N ASP A 152 -3.87 3.45 -9.80
CA ASP A 152 -3.12 3.76 -11.03
C ASP A 152 -3.96 3.81 -12.31
N ALA A 153 -5.18 4.34 -12.22
CA ALA A 153 -6.08 4.48 -13.37
C ALA A 153 -5.76 5.69 -14.28
N ILE A 154 -4.69 6.44 -14.02
CA ILE A 154 -4.34 7.64 -14.79
C ILE A 154 -3.00 7.41 -15.51
N ALA A 155 -3.00 7.58 -16.82
CA ALA A 155 -1.81 7.47 -17.66
C ALA A 155 -1.30 8.86 -18.08
N GLY A 156 0.02 8.99 -18.18
CA GLY A 156 0.73 10.16 -18.69
C GLY A 156 2.06 10.36 -17.96
N ALA A 157 2.68 11.53 -18.13
CA ALA A 157 4.00 11.82 -17.58
C ALA A 157 4.15 13.31 -17.24
N ALA A 158 5.23 13.66 -16.54
CA ALA A 158 5.53 15.05 -16.24
C ALA A 158 5.61 15.88 -17.53
N LYS A 159 4.89 17.01 -17.56
CA LYS A 159 4.76 17.90 -18.74
C LYS A 159 4.14 17.24 -19.97
N GLN A 160 3.43 16.13 -19.78
CA GLN A 160 2.64 15.48 -20.82
C GLN A 160 1.18 15.42 -20.36
N MET A 161 0.28 15.35 -21.33
CA MET A 161 -1.15 15.24 -21.07
C MET A 161 -1.49 13.96 -20.33
N HIS A 162 -2.40 14.06 -19.36
CA HIS A 162 -2.90 12.91 -18.63
C HIS A 162 -4.26 12.49 -19.15
N THR A 163 -4.54 11.19 -19.11
CA THR A 163 -5.85 10.63 -19.43
C THR A 163 -6.21 9.53 -18.43
N VAL A 164 -7.51 9.33 -18.20
CA VAL A 164 -8.01 8.28 -17.30
C VAL A 164 -8.33 7.05 -18.12
N ILE A 165 -7.94 5.88 -17.61
CA ILE A 165 -8.34 4.57 -18.15
C ILE A 165 -9.67 4.18 -17.46
N PRO A 166 -10.83 4.32 -18.13
CA PRO A 166 -12.13 4.23 -17.47
C PRO A 166 -12.39 2.90 -16.78
N GLU A 167 -11.88 1.81 -17.34
CA GLU A 167 -12.06 0.45 -16.84
C GLU A 167 -11.36 0.23 -15.51
N LEU A 168 -10.28 0.99 -15.24
CA LEU A 168 -9.49 0.87 -14.01
C LEU A 168 -9.96 1.83 -12.92
N CYS A 169 -10.62 2.93 -13.30
CA CYS A 169 -11.05 4.00 -12.40
C CYS A 169 -12.13 3.53 -11.43
N THR A 170 -11.91 3.67 -10.12
CA THR A 170 -12.91 3.29 -9.11
C THR A 170 -14.00 4.33 -8.88
N GLY A 171 -13.84 5.54 -9.44
CA GLY A 171 -14.76 6.66 -9.17
C GLY A 171 -14.53 7.31 -7.80
N CYS A 172 -13.32 7.20 -7.25
CA CYS A 172 -13.00 7.64 -5.89
C CYS A 172 -12.88 9.15 -5.68
N ASP A 173 -12.93 9.96 -6.75
CA ASP A 173 -12.81 11.43 -6.78
C ASP A 173 -11.56 12.08 -6.14
N LEU A 174 -10.66 11.31 -5.55
CA LEU A 174 -9.42 11.79 -4.91
C LEU A 174 -8.49 12.62 -5.81
N CYS A 175 -8.59 12.45 -7.14
CA CYS A 175 -7.78 13.18 -8.11
C CYS A 175 -8.27 14.60 -8.42
N VAL A 176 -9.53 14.94 -8.07
CA VAL A 176 -10.14 16.23 -8.40
C VAL A 176 -9.49 17.36 -7.62
N ALA A 177 -9.51 17.27 -6.28
CA ALA A 177 -9.01 18.36 -5.41
C ALA A 177 -7.52 18.69 -5.61
N PRO A 178 -6.60 17.73 -5.88
CA PRO A 178 -5.21 18.04 -6.16
C PRO A 178 -4.94 18.71 -7.52
N CYS A 179 -5.94 18.81 -8.42
CA CYS A 179 -5.72 19.39 -9.74
C CYS A 179 -5.66 20.92 -9.69
N PRO A 180 -4.51 21.56 -9.98
CA PRO A 180 -4.34 23.01 -9.81
C PRO A 180 -5.05 23.84 -10.87
N VAL A 181 -5.48 23.21 -11.96
CA VAL A 181 -6.17 23.84 -13.10
C VAL A 181 -7.61 23.36 -13.25
N ASP A 182 -8.10 22.59 -12.28
CA ASP A 182 -9.48 22.10 -12.20
C ASP A 182 -10.00 21.46 -13.51
N CYS A 183 -9.15 20.67 -14.17
CA CYS A 183 -9.46 20.05 -15.46
C CYS A 183 -10.13 18.67 -15.35
N ILE A 184 -10.64 18.27 -14.17
CA ILE A 184 -11.12 16.90 -13.94
C ILE A 184 -12.61 16.91 -13.54
N ALA A 185 -13.44 16.26 -14.36
CA ALA A 185 -14.86 16.07 -14.09
C ALA A 185 -15.17 14.62 -13.70
N MET A 186 -16.19 14.42 -12.87
CA MET A 186 -16.71 13.09 -12.55
C MET A 186 -17.96 12.82 -13.39
N ILE A 187 -17.87 11.90 -14.33
CA ILE A 187 -18.95 11.59 -15.29
C ILE A 187 -19.68 10.32 -14.84
N PRO A 188 -20.99 10.35 -14.53
CA PRO A 188 -21.76 9.15 -14.24
C PRO A 188 -21.77 8.18 -15.42
N VAL A 189 -21.46 6.89 -15.18
CA VAL A 189 -21.38 5.87 -16.23
C VAL A 189 -22.34 4.70 -16.05
N THR A 190 -23.05 4.63 -14.91
CA THR A 190 -23.94 3.49 -14.58
C THR A 190 -25.43 3.79 -14.70
N GLY A 191 -25.80 4.97 -15.21
CA GLY A 191 -27.19 5.41 -15.28
C GLY A 191 -27.79 5.54 -13.88
N GLU A 192 -28.89 4.85 -13.61
CA GLU A 192 -29.56 4.83 -12.30
C GLU A 192 -28.99 3.77 -11.34
N ARG A 193 -28.18 2.82 -11.84
CA ARG A 193 -27.61 1.76 -10.99
C ARG A 193 -26.64 2.35 -9.97
N THR A 194 -26.76 1.91 -8.72
CA THR A 194 -25.92 2.32 -7.59
C THR A 194 -25.30 1.12 -6.87
N GLY A 195 -24.46 1.37 -5.87
CA GLY A 195 -23.91 0.34 -4.99
C GLY A 195 -23.31 -0.85 -5.76
N TRP A 196 -23.74 -2.06 -5.41
CA TRP A 196 -23.25 -3.30 -6.00
C TRP A 196 -23.88 -3.64 -7.36
N GLU A 197 -24.96 -2.99 -7.76
CA GLU A 197 -25.51 -3.09 -9.12
C GLU A 197 -24.65 -2.31 -10.13
N ALA A 198 -24.00 -1.24 -9.66
CA ALA A 198 -23.08 -0.41 -10.43
C ALA A 198 -21.63 -0.91 -10.40
N TRP A 199 -21.27 -1.70 -9.38
CA TRP A 199 -19.90 -2.13 -9.10
C TRP A 199 -19.89 -3.56 -8.55
N SER A 200 -19.52 -4.51 -9.40
CA SER A 200 -19.56 -5.94 -9.04
C SER A 200 -18.42 -6.33 -8.09
N GLN A 201 -18.57 -7.47 -7.42
CA GLN A 201 -17.51 -8.03 -6.56
C GLN A 201 -16.19 -8.22 -7.32
N ALA A 202 -16.25 -8.76 -8.54
CA ALA A 202 -15.05 -8.93 -9.36
C ALA A 202 -14.33 -7.61 -9.69
N GLN A 203 -15.09 -6.52 -9.87
CA GLN A 203 -14.51 -5.19 -10.07
C GLN A 203 -13.88 -4.62 -8.80
N ALA A 204 -14.52 -4.82 -7.64
CA ALA A 204 -13.97 -4.47 -6.34
C ALA A 204 -12.67 -5.23 -6.04
N ASP A 205 -12.65 -6.55 -6.28
CA ASP A 205 -11.47 -7.39 -6.08
C ASP A 205 -10.32 -6.96 -7.01
N ALA A 206 -10.60 -6.74 -8.30
CA ALA A 206 -9.59 -6.24 -9.23
C ALA A 206 -9.05 -4.85 -8.85
N ALA A 207 -9.91 -3.96 -8.33
CA ALA A 207 -9.47 -2.65 -7.82
C ALA A 207 -8.59 -2.79 -6.58
N HIS A 208 -8.90 -3.74 -5.70
CA HIS A 208 -8.09 -4.02 -4.52
C HIS A 208 -6.71 -4.55 -4.91
N GLU A 209 -6.63 -5.49 -5.85
CA GLU A 209 -5.36 -6.01 -6.36
C GLU A 209 -4.48 -4.90 -6.92
N ARG A 210 -5.05 -3.97 -7.71
CA ARG A 210 -4.31 -2.79 -8.22
C ARG A 210 -3.85 -1.87 -7.10
N TYR A 211 -4.70 -1.63 -6.10
CA TYR A 211 -4.33 -0.83 -4.93
C TYR A 211 -3.14 -1.45 -4.19
N LEU A 212 -3.19 -2.75 -3.89
CA LEU A 212 -2.10 -3.47 -3.23
C LEU A 212 -0.82 -3.45 -4.07
N ALA A 213 -0.93 -3.66 -5.38
CA ALA A 213 0.21 -3.58 -6.30
C ALA A 213 0.84 -2.18 -6.32
N ARG A 214 0.02 -1.12 -6.30
CA ARG A 214 0.50 0.27 -6.17
C ARG A 214 1.21 0.49 -4.84
N GLN A 215 0.62 0.07 -3.72
CA GLN A 215 1.24 0.24 -2.41
C GLN A 215 2.59 -0.47 -2.34
N ALA A 216 2.67 -1.72 -2.81
CA ALA A 216 3.92 -2.46 -2.88
C ALA A 216 4.97 -1.76 -3.75
N ARG A 217 4.56 -1.20 -4.90
CA ARG A 217 5.44 -0.41 -5.77
C ARG A 217 5.96 0.85 -5.06
N LEU A 218 5.09 1.63 -4.42
CA LEU A 218 5.47 2.87 -3.73
C LEU A 218 6.42 2.61 -2.56
N VAL A 219 6.22 1.52 -1.81
CA VAL A 219 7.13 1.11 -0.74
C VAL A 219 8.51 0.80 -1.30
N ARG A 220 8.58 -0.03 -2.36
CA ARG A 220 9.83 -0.39 -3.02
C ARG A 220 10.56 0.85 -3.56
N GLU A 221 9.86 1.71 -4.30
CA GLU A 221 10.44 2.94 -4.86
C GLU A 221 10.97 3.88 -3.77
N ARG A 222 10.25 4.00 -2.64
CA ARG A 222 10.70 4.77 -1.49
C ARG A 222 11.98 4.20 -0.89
N GLU A 223 12.03 2.89 -0.66
CA GLU A 223 13.20 2.20 -0.10
C GLU A 223 14.42 2.31 -1.02
N GLU A 224 14.25 2.11 -2.32
CA GLU A 224 15.30 2.27 -3.33
C GLU A 224 15.82 3.71 -3.38
N ASN A 225 14.92 4.70 -3.33
CA ASN A 225 15.30 6.10 -3.32
C ASN A 225 16.06 6.48 -2.03
N ASP A 226 15.59 6.02 -0.88
CA ASP A 226 16.23 6.24 0.42
C ASP A 226 17.63 5.62 0.44
N ALA A 227 17.78 4.38 -0.06
CA ALA A 227 19.07 3.71 -0.19
C ALA A 227 20.03 4.48 -1.12
N ARG A 228 19.54 4.96 -2.26
CA ARG A 228 20.32 5.77 -3.21
C ARG A 228 20.77 7.09 -2.59
N LEU A 229 19.89 7.78 -1.86
CA LEU A 229 20.22 9.03 -1.18
C LEU A 229 21.24 8.81 -0.05
N ALA A 230 21.09 7.72 0.72
CA ALA A 230 22.05 7.32 1.75
C ALA A 230 23.44 7.04 1.15
N ALA A 231 23.50 6.28 0.04
CA ALA A 231 24.75 6.00 -0.67
C ALA A 231 25.41 7.29 -1.19
N LYS A 232 24.62 8.21 -1.79
CA LYS A 232 25.12 9.51 -2.26
C LYS A 232 25.64 10.38 -1.12
N ALA A 233 24.97 10.36 0.04
CA ALA A 233 25.41 11.10 1.22
C ALA A 233 26.73 10.54 1.78
N ALA A 234 26.87 9.22 1.87
CA ALA A 234 28.10 8.55 2.30
C ALA A 234 29.28 8.85 1.36
N ALA A 235 29.06 8.75 0.04
CA ALA A 235 30.08 9.08 -0.96
C ALA A 235 30.52 10.55 -0.89
N LYS A 236 29.57 11.49 -0.71
CA LYS A 236 29.89 12.91 -0.56
C LYS A 236 30.68 13.18 0.71
N LEU A 237 30.36 12.52 1.83
CA LEU A 237 31.11 12.63 3.07
C LEU A 237 32.55 12.12 2.88
N ALA A 238 32.73 10.96 2.25
CA ALA A 238 34.04 10.40 1.96
C ALA A 238 34.89 11.31 1.05
N ALA A 239 34.29 11.90 0.00
CA ALA A 239 34.98 12.85 -0.87
C ALA A 239 35.46 14.09 -0.10
N VAL A 240 34.58 14.70 0.71
CA VAL A 240 34.94 15.83 1.57
C VAL A 240 35.94 15.41 2.66
N GLN A 241 36.06 14.13 3.00
CA GLN A 241 37.09 13.63 3.92
C GLN A 241 38.46 13.46 3.26
N ALA A 242 38.48 13.07 1.98
CA ALA A 242 39.69 12.81 1.22
C ALA A 242 40.38 14.07 0.67
N GLU A 243 39.66 15.19 0.51
CA GLU A 243 40.24 16.49 0.13
C GLU A 243 41.30 16.92 1.16
N ALA A 244 42.50 17.29 0.70
CA ALA A 244 43.56 17.83 1.56
C ALA A 244 43.49 19.37 1.54
N PRO A 245 43.15 20.04 2.67
CA PRO A 245 43.08 21.49 2.72
C PRO A 245 44.48 22.10 2.59
N GLN A 246 44.62 23.11 1.74
CA GLN A 246 45.89 23.80 1.49
C GLN A 246 46.16 24.90 2.52
N ASP A 247 45.11 25.45 3.10
CA ASP A 247 45.18 26.47 4.14
C ASP A 247 44.18 26.25 5.29
N ASP A 248 44.28 27.09 6.31
CA ASP A 248 43.43 27.03 7.50
C ASP A 248 41.97 27.40 7.21
N ALA A 249 41.74 28.27 6.22
CA ALA A 249 40.41 28.69 5.82
C ALA A 249 39.65 27.56 5.12
N GLU A 250 40.34 26.80 4.26
CA GLU A 250 39.87 25.60 3.58
C GLU A 250 39.58 24.47 4.59
N ARG A 251 40.47 24.27 5.57
CA ARG A 251 40.25 23.28 6.64
C ARG A 251 38.99 23.59 7.45
N ALA A 252 38.83 24.85 7.87
CA ALA A 252 37.62 25.28 8.57
C ALA A 252 36.35 25.16 7.70
N ALA A 253 36.45 25.44 6.39
CA ALA A 253 35.35 25.25 5.46
C ALA A 253 34.97 23.78 5.26
N GLN A 254 35.96 22.90 5.22
CA GLN A 254 35.79 21.46 5.10
C GLN A 254 35.12 20.87 6.36
N GLU A 255 35.55 21.28 7.56
CA GLU A 255 34.92 20.89 8.83
C GLU A 255 33.44 21.30 8.88
N ARG A 256 33.12 22.54 8.48
CA ARG A 256 31.72 23.00 8.38
C ARG A 256 30.91 22.14 7.41
N LYS A 257 31.44 21.84 6.22
CA LYS A 257 30.77 20.98 5.22
C LYS A 257 30.52 19.56 5.77
N ARG A 258 31.52 18.96 6.45
CA ARG A 258 31.39 17.63 7.07
C ARG A 258 30.32 17.62 8.16
N ALA A 259 30.34 18.60 9.07
CA ALA A 259 29.34 18.72 10.13
C ALA A 259 27.92 18.85 9.58
N ILE A 260 27.72 19.63 8.51
CA ILE A 260 26.41 19.78 7.86
C ILE A 260 25.95 18.45 7.24
N ILE A 261 26.82 17.75 6.52
CA ILE A 261 26.50 16.46 5.88
C ILE A 261 26.17 15.41 6.96
N GLN A 262 26.96 15.34 8.02
CA GLN A 262 26.76 14.38 9.11
C GLN A 262 25.45 14.66 9.88
N ALA A 263 25.17 15.92 10.19
CA ALA A 263 23.89 16.32 10.77
C ALA A 263 22.69 16.06 9.85
N ALA A 264 22.87 16.09 8.52
CA ALA A 264 21.82 15.69 7.58
C ALA A 264 21.58 14.17 7.57
N ILE A 265 22.65 13.36 7.61
CA ILE A 265 22.56 11.89 7.70
C ILE A 265 21.88 11.47 9.00
N GLU A 266 22.25 12.09 10.13
CA GLU A 266 21.66 11.76 11.42
C GLU A 266 20.18 12.13 11.50
N ARG A 267 19.78 13.29 10.98
CA ARG A 267 18.37 13.65 10.83
C ARG A 267 17.60 12.67 9.95
N ALA A 268 18.20 12.16 8.88
CA ALA A 268 17.58 11.15 8.03
C ALA A 268 17.39 9.82 8.79
N ARG A 269 18.40 9.38 9.54
CA ARG A 269 18.34 8.17 10.39
C ARG A 269 17.27 8.30 11.47
N GLN A 270 17.19 9.46 12.14
CA GLN A 270 16.16 9.72 13.14
C GLN A 270 14.74 9.71 12.56
N LYS A 271 14.54 10.21 11.33
CA LYS A 271 13.25 10.12 10.63
C LYS A 271 12.88 8.68 10.28
N GLN A 272 13.83 7.85 9.85
CA GLN A 272 13.60 6.42 9.61
C GLN A 272 13.24 5.67 10.90
N GLN A 273 13.90 5.98 12.01
CA GLN A 273 13.55 5.44 13.34
C GLN A 273 12.20 5.97 13.86
N ALA A 274 11.81 7.19 13.47
CA ALA A 274 10.51 7.76 13.82
C ALA A 274 9.33 7.15 13.06
N ALA A 275 9.59 6.59 11.87
CA ALA A 275 8.60 5.90 11.06
C ALA A 275 8.32 4.47 11.57
N GLN A 276 9.19 3.91 12.42
CA GLN A 276 8.84 2.76 13.25
C GLN A 276 7.92 3.24 14.38
N PRO A 277 6.85 2.49 14.74
CA PRO A 277 5.88 2.94 15.72
C PRO A 277 6.58 3.27 17.05
N ARG A 278 6.61 4.56 17.40
CA ARG A 278 7.37 5.09 18.54
C ARG A 278 6.80 4.74 19.93
N ASN A 279 5.78 3.89 20.00
CA ASN A 279 4.98 3.65 21.21
C ASN A 279 4.86 2.15 21.54
N THR A 280 5.90 1.36 21.38
CA THR A 280 5.89 -0.05 21.81
C THR A 280 6.40 -0.28 23.23
N GLU A 281 7.19 0.66 23.80
CA GLU A 281 7.94 0.39 25.03
C GLU A 281 7.76 1.41 26.16
N ASN A 282 7.03 2.52 25.94
CA ASN A 282 6.72 3.51 26.99
C ASN A 282 5.46 4.31 26.66
N VAL A 283 4.29 3.66 26.70
CA VAL A 283 3.00 4.34 26.58
C VAL A 283 2.61 5.00 27.91
N SER A 284 1.81 6.07 27.86
CA SER A 284 1.34 6.73 29.09
C SER A 284 0.49 5.78 29.94
N PRO A 285 0.37 5.97 31.27
CA PRO A 285 -0.44 5.09 32.13
C PRO A 285 -1.90 4.94 31.68
N ALA A 286 -2.47 5.99 31.07
CA ALA A 286 -3.82 5.94 30.52
C ALA A 286 -3.92 5.06 29.27
N VAL A 287 -2.91 5.11 28.40
CA VAL A 287 -2.83 4.26 27.20
C VAL A 287 -2.49 2.82 27.60
N GLN A 288 -1.64 2.62 28.61
CA GLN A 288 -1.37 1.29 29.17
C GLN A 288 -2.65 0.65 29.71
N ALA A 289 -3.45 1.39 30.49
CA ALA A 289 -4.73 0.89 30.98
C ALA A 289 -5.73 0.53 29.86
N GLN A 290 -5.69 1.25 28.73
CA GLN A 290 -6.50 0.93 27.55
C GLN A 290 -6.03 -0.36 26.86
N ILE A 291 -4.71 -0.57 26.77
CA ILE A 291 -4.10 -1.80 26.26
C ILE A 291 -4.47 -2.97 27.17
N ASP A 292 -4.28 -2.84 28.48
CA ASP A 292 -4.60 -3.88 29.46
C ASP A 292 -6.09 -4.24 29.43
N ALA A 293 -6.98 -3.25 29.29
CA ALA A 293 -8.41 -3.47 29.13
C ALA A 293 -8.76 -4.19 27.83
N ALA A 294 -8.06 -3.91 26.72
CA ALA A 294 -8.23 -4.60 25.45
C ALA A 294 -7.71 -6.04 25.51
N GLU A 295 -6.58 -6.28 26.17
CA GLU A 295 -6.03 -7.61 26.41
C GLU A 295 -6.92 -8.44 27.32
N ALA A 296 -7.46 -7.86 28.38
CA ALA A 296 -8.45 -8.52 29.24
C ALA A 296 -9.72 -8.92 28.48
N ARG A 297 -10.17 -8.11 27.51
CA ARG A 297 -11.28 -8.47 26.61
C ARG A 297 -10.90 -9.65 25.70
N ARG A 298 -9.68 -9.66 25.14
CA ARG A 298 -9.17 -10.77 24.32
C ARG A 298 -9.02 -12.07 25.12
N ALA A 299 -8.54 -11.98 26.37
CA ALA A 299 -8.41 -13.13 27.26
C ALA A 299 -9.76 -13.75 27.62
N ARG A 300 -10.78 -12.91 27.90
CA ARG A 300 -12.17 -13.39 28.11
C ARG A 300 -12.77 -14.04 26.86
N ALA A 301 -12.33 -13.63 25.68
CA ALA A 301 -12.71 -14.23 24.40
C ALA A 301 -11.87 -15.48 24.03
N GLY A 302 -10.94 -15.91 24.89
CA GLY A 302 -10.09 -17.09 24.66
C GLY A 302 -9.01 -16.92 23.59
N LEU A 303 -8.61 -15.67 23.29
CA LEU A 303 -7.70 -15.33 22.18
C LEU A 303 -6.24 -15.07 22.60
N THR A 304 -5.85 -15.41 23.83
CA THR A 304 -4.50 -15.17 24.36
C THR A 304 -3.86 -16.47 24.83
N GLU A 305 -2.71 -16.86 24.26
CA GLU A 305 -1.83 -17.89 24.85
C GLU A 305 -1.17 -17.34 26.13
N PRO A 306 -0.92 -18.20 27.14
CA PRO A 306 -0.32 -17.75 28.39
C PRO A 306 1.15 -17.35 28.18
N ALA A 307 1.44 -16.07 28.33
CA ALA A 307 2.82 -15.57 28.38
C ALA A 307 3.53 -16.12 29.63
N ALA A 308 4.62 -16.87 29.42
CA ALA A 308 5.55 -17.23 30.48
C ALA A 308 6.24 -15.96 30.99
N GLY A 309 5.83 -15.49 32.17
CA GLY A 309 6.45 -14.33 32.82
C GLY A 309 7.87 -14.64 33.32
N PRO A 310 8.80 -13.67 33.28
CA PRO A 310 10.15 -13.86 33.80
C PRO A 310 10.13 -13.71 35.33
N GLY A 311 10.53 -14.77 36.05
CA GLY A 311 10.99 -14.64 37.44
C GLY A 311 10.01 -15.09 38.53
N ALA A 312 9.59 -16.35 38.54
CA ALA A 312 9.22 -17.03 39.78
C ALA A 312 10.45 -17.80 40.29
N LYS A 313 10.98 -17.41 41.46
CA LYS A 313 11.96 -18.23 42.19
C LYS A 313 11.24 -19.50 42.68
N PRO A 314 11.85 -20.70 42.58
CA PRO A 314 11.22 -21.91 43.10
C PRO A 314 11.19 -21.89 44.63
N ASP A 315 10.05 -22.26 45.20
CA ASP A 315 9.85 -22.50 46.64
C ASP A 315 10.79 -23.62 47.14
N PRO A 316 11.48 -23.45 48.28
CA PRO A 316 12.32 -24.48 48.86
C PRO A 316 11.51 -25.36 49.81
N GLU A 317 10.46 -26.02 49.31
CA GLU A 317 9.74 -27.02 50.11
C GLU A 317 9.15 -28.10 49.21
N GLN A 318 10.05 -28.92 48.64
CA GLN A 318 9.76 -30.24 48.07
C GLN A 318 11.10 -30.96 47.79
N GLN A 319 11.79 -31.31 48.88
CA GLN A 319 12.74 -32.42 48.90
C GLN A 319 12.21 -33.46 49.89
N GLN A 320 11.40 -34.38 49.36
CA GLN A 320 11.30 -35.77 49.81
C GLN A 320 11.16 -36.64 48.57
#